data_AF-A0A090QBK7-F1
#
_entry.id   AF-A0A090QBK7-F1
#
_cell.length_a   1.000
_cell.length_b   1.000
_cell.length_c   1.000
_cell.angle_alpha   90.00
_cell.angle_beta   90.00
_cell.angle_gamma   90.00
#
_symmetry.space_group_name_H-M   'P 1'
#
loop_
_entity.id
_entity.type
_entity.pdbx_description
1 polymer ?
#
loop_
_entity_poly.entity_id
_entity_poly.type
_entity_poly.pdbx_seq_one_letter_code
_entity_poly.pdbx_strand_id
1 'polypeptide(L)'
;MKEPKYFYQITVEKPGGLVMPIIIEYTYADGTTETATHPAEIWRLNDKEVSLSKATQKEIVGIVIDPKLETADIDTSNNSWPQEPKVDKFEEMKQ
;
A
#
# COMPACT_ATOMS: atom_id res chain seq x y z
N MET A 1 -7.35 -27.15 5.26
CA MET A 1 -6.95 -25.73 5.12
C MET A 1 -8.11 -24.89 5.63
N LYS A 2 -7.89 -23.88 6.47
CA LYS A 2 -8.98 -23.01 6.93
C LYS A 2 -9.33 -22.03 5.80
N GLU A 3 -10.61 -21.90 5.46
CA GLU A 3 -11.09 -20.92 4.49
C GLU A 3 -10.77 -19.50 4.97
N PRO A 4 -10.26 -18.61 4.10
CA PRO A 4 -9.98 -17.22 4.46
C PRO A 4 -11.29 -16.45 4.69
N LYS A 5 -11.33 -15.71 5.80
CA LYS A 5 -12.50 -14.92 6.21
C LYS A 5 -12.66 -13.61 5.44
N TYR A 6 -11.56 -13.03 4.94
CA TYR A 6 -11.56 -11.75 4.23
C TYR A 6 -10.80 -11.86 2.90
N PHE A 7 -11.32 -11.18 1.89
CA PHE A 7 -10.73 -11.07 0.56
C PHE A 7 -10.62 -9.60 0.18
N TYR A 8 -9.42 -9.19 -0.20
CA TYR A 8 -9.12 -7.83 -0.62
C TYR A 8 -8.54 -7.84 -2.03
N GLN A 9 -8.96 -6.87 -2.83
CA GLN A 9 -8.30 -6.50 -4.08
C GLN A 9 -7.67 -5.13 -3.88
N ILE A 10 -6.36 -5.07 -4.05
CA ILE A 10 -5.54 -3.89 -3.83
C ILE A 10 -5.04 -3.46 -5.21
N THR A 11 -5.45 -2.27 -5.64
CA THR A 11 -4.96 -1.67 -6.88
C THR A 11 -3.82 -0.72 -6.55
N VAL A 12 -2.66 -0.95 -7.16
CA VAL A 12 -1.50 -0.08 -7.02
C VAL A 12 -1.23 0.59 -8.35
N GLU A 13 -1.22 1.91 -8.34
CA GLU A 13 -0.88 2.74 -9.49
C GLU A 13 0.56 3.23 -9.39
N LYS A 14 1.27 3.20 -10.52
CA LYS A 14 2.62 3.71 -10.65
C LYS A 14 2.65 4.76 -11.76
N PRO A 15 2.45 6.05 -11.42
CA PRO A 15 2.49 7.13 -12.40
C PRO A 15 3.90 7.34 -13.00
N GLY A 16 4.95 6.91 -12.30
CA GLY A 16 6.34 6.99 -12.76
C GLY A 16 6.72 5.92 -13.79
N GLY A 17 7.73 6.19 -14.62
CA GLY A 17 8.20 5.28 -15.67
C GLY A 17 9.23 4.23 -15.22
N LEU A 18 9.77 4.34 -14.00
CA LEU A 18 10.75 3.39 -13.49
C LEU A 18 10.06 2.12 -13.00
N VAL A 19 10.63 0.95 -13.31
CA VAL A 19 10.11 -0.34 -12.85
C VAL A 19 10.71 -0.65 -11.49
N MET A 20 9.87 -0.78 -10.46
CA MET A 20 10.29 -0.98 -9.07
C MET A 20 9.48 -2.09 -8.39
N PRO A 21 10.07 -2.81 -7.41
CA PRO A 21 9.30 -3.72 -6.58
C PRO A 21 8.25 -2.96 -5.77
N ILE A 22 7.13 -3.61 -5.47
CA ILE A 22 6.12 -3.06 -4.55
C ILE A 22 6.32 -3.75 -3.20
N ILE A 23 6.60 -2.96 -2.17
CA ILE A 23 6.69 -3.44 -0.79
C ILE A 23 5.43 -2.94 -0.09
N ILE A 24 4.61 -3.84 0.44
CA ILE A 24 3.37 -3.51 1.13
C ILE A 24 3.45 -4.00 2.56
N GLU A 25 3.16 -3.13 3.51
CA GLU A 25 2.87 -3.51 4.89
C GLU A 25 1.37 -3.46 5.15
N TYR A 26 0.85 -4.58 5.63
CA TYR A 26 -0.54 -4.72 6.07
C TYR A 26 -0.60 -4.60 7.58
N THR A 27 -1.48 -3.71 8.07
CA THR A 27 -1.84 -3.62 9.48
C THR A 27 -3.20 -4.28 9.68
N TYR A 28 -3.25 -5.25 10.59
CA TYR A 28 -4.45 -6.01 10.91
C TYR A 28 -5.20 -5.44 12.11
N ALA A 29 -6.52 -5.69 12.18
CA ALA A 29 -7.37 -5.26 13.29
C ALA A 29 -6.95 -5.81 14.66
N ASP A 30 -6.18 -6.90 14.69
CA ASP A 30 -5.61 -7.48 15.93
C ASP A 30 -4.29 -6.82 16.37
N GLY A 31 -3.84 -5.78 15.65
CA GLY A 31 -2.60 -5.05 15.92
C GLY A 31 -1.34 -5.69 15.34
N THR A 32 -1.44 -6.84 14.67
CA THR A 32 -0.29 -7.45 13.99
C THR A 32 -0.01 -6.80 12.63
N THR A 33 1.24 -6.84 12.20
CA THR A 33 1.65 -6.37 10.88
C THR A 33 2.25 -7.50 10.04
N GLU A 34 2.12 -7.40 8.72
CA GLU A 34 2.74 -8.31 7.75
C GLU A 34 3.29 -7.52 6.57
N THR A 35 4.57 -7.70 6.26
CA THR A 35 5.19 -7.14 5.06
C THR A 35 5.20 -8.16 3.93
N ALA A 36 4.71 -7.76 2.75
CA ALA A 36 4.77 -8.52 1.52
C ALA A 36 5.56 -7.74 0.46
N THR A 37 6.49 -8.42 -0.21
CA THR A 37 7.27 -7.84 -1.30
C THR A 37 6.86 -8.50 -2.61
N HIS A 38 6.46 -7.69 -3.58
CA HIS A 38 6.17 -8.11 -4.93
C HIS A 38 7.30 -7.67 -5.86
N PRO A 39 7.89 -8.59 -6.65
CA PRO A 39 8.99 -8.26 -7.54
C PRO A 39 8.52 -7.33 -8.66
N ALA A 40 9.44 -6.58 -9.25
CA ALA A 40 9.11 -5.63 -10.30
C ALA A 40 8.58 -6.27 -11.60
N GLU A 41 8.69 -7.60 -11.73
CA GLU A 41 8.14 -8.38 -12.85
C GLU A 41 6.62 -8.31 -12.97
N ILE A 42 5.90 -7.97 -11.87
CA ILE A 42 4.45 -7.78 -11.89
C ILE A 42 3.99 -6.69 -12.86
N TRP A 43 4.87 -5.74 -13.19
CA TRP A 43 4.61 -4.65 -14.13
C TRP A 43 4.68 -5.09 -15.61
N ARG A 44 5.03 -6.35 -15.89
CA ARG A 44 5.24 -6.83 -17.27
C ARG A 44 3.99 -6.79 -18.14
N LEU A 45 2.81 -6.98 -17.54
CA LEU A 45 1.53 -6.98 -18.27
C LEU A 45 0.91 -5.59 -18.36
N ASN A 46 1.11 -4.76 -17.34
CA ASN A 46 0.65 -3.39 -17.26
C ASN A 46 1.66 -2.60 -16.42
N ASP A 47 2.30 -1.60 -17.03
CA ASP A 47 3.36 -0.80 -16.43
C ASP A 47 2.85 0.36 -15.57
N LYS A 48 1.53 0.60 -15.57
CA LYS A 48 0.86 1.70 -14.85
C LYS A 48 0.05 1.23 -13.66
N GLU A 49 -0.60 0.08 -13.74
CA GLU A 49 -1.51 -0.40 -12.70
C GLU A 49 -1.38 -1.90 -12.51
N VAL A 50 -1.29 -2.35 -11.25
CA VAL A 50 -1.39 -3.77 -10.90
C VAL A 50 -2.49 -3.99 -9.86
N SER A 51 -3.25 -5.06 -10.05
CA SER A 51 -4.21 -5.56 -9.06
C SER A 51 -3.61 -6.74 -8.31
N LEU A 52 -3.51 -6.60 -6.99
CA LEU A 52 -3.01 -7.63 -6.07
C LEU A 52 -4.18 -8.19 -5.25
N SER A 53 -4.33 -9.51 -5.22
CA SER A 53 -5.35 -10.18 -4.42
C SER A 53 -4.75 -10.69 -3.11
N LYS A 54 -5.36 -10.33 -1.97
CA LYS A 54 -4.96 -10.80 -0.64
C LYS A 54 -6.13 -11.52 0.03
N ALA A 55 -5.94 -12.80 0.28
CA ALA A 55 -6.84 -13.60 1.11
C ALA A 55 -6.23 -13.75 2.51
N THR A 56 -7.01 -13.47 3.56
CA THR A 56 -6.52 -13.48 4.94
C THR A 56 -7.63 -13.87 5.92
N GLN A 57 -7.21 -14.36 7.09
CA GLN A 57 -8.12 -14.62 8.22
C GLN A 57 -8.37 -13.38 9.07
N LYS A 58 -7.52 -12.37 8.91
CA LYS A 58 -7.52 -11.15 9.71
C LYS A 58 -8.01 -9.99 8.86
N GLU A 59 -8.78 -9.11 9.47
CA GLU A 59 -9.24 -7.89 8.82
C GLU A 59 -8.07 -6.91 8.66
N ILE A 60 -7.87 -6.40 7.44
CA ILE A 60 -6.88 -5.36 7.15
C ILE A 60 -7.51 -4.00 7.47
N VAL A 61 -6.84 -3.23 8.32
CA VAL A 61 -7.26 -1.89 8.73
C VAL A 61 -6.30 -0.78 8.27
N GLY A 62 -5.12 -1.17 7.78
CA GLY A 62 -4.14 -0.25 7.22
C GLY A 62 -3.28 -0.93 6.17
N ILE A 63 -2.89 -0.18 5.16
CA ILE A 63 -1.96 -0.58 4.11
C ILE A 63 -0.97 0.56 3.94
N VAL A 64 0.32 0.26 3.96
CA VAL A 64 1.39 1.22 3.66
C VAL A 64 2.29 0.65 2.58
N ILE A 65 2.44 1.39 1.49
CA ILE A 65 3.41 1.09 0.43
C ILE A 65 4.76 1.68 0.83
N ASP A 66 5.79 0.86 0.72
CA ASP A 66 7.18 1.20 1.01
C ASP A 66 7.40 1.88 2.38
N PRO A 67 7.03 1.21 3.50
CA PRO A 67 7.13 1.80 4.84
C PRO A 67 8.57 2.14 5.26
N LYS A 68 9.56 1.57 4.58
CA LYS A 68 10.99 1.75 4.86
C LYS A 68 11.69 2.66 3.86
N LEU A 69 10.97 3.24 2.90
CA LEU A 69 11.51 4.13 1.87
C LEU A 69 12.66 3.45 1.08
N GLU A 70 12.50 2.17 0.77
CA GLU A 70 13.43 1.38 -0.02
C GLU A 70 13.32 1.67 -1.51
N THR A 71 12.26 2.38 -1.93
CA THR A 71 12.00 2.76 -3.31
C THR A 71 12.18 4.26 -3.52
N ALA A 72 12.61 4.65 -4.72
CA ALA A 72 12.83 6.04 -5.10
C ALA A 72 11.51 6.73 -5.50
N ASP A 73 10.52 6.70 -4.61
CA ASP A 73 9.24 7.38 -4.82
C ASP A 73 9.36 8.89 -4.54
N ILE A 74 8.72 9.70 -5.38
CA ILE A 74 8.75 11.17 -5.30
C ILE A 74 7.65 11.71 -4.38
N ASP A 75 6.57 10.97 -4.18
CA ASP A 75 5.45 11.35 -3.32
C ASP A 75 5.05 10.17 -2.46
N THR A 76 5.39 10.22 -1.17
CA THR A 76 5.00 9.17 -0.21
C THR A 76 3.66 9.50 0.47
N SER A 77 3.05 10.65 0.17
CA SER A 77 1.83 11.11 0.85
C SER A 77 0.57 10.35 0.44
N ASN A 78 0.65 9.58 -0.65
CA ASN A 78 -0.41 8.72 -1.18
C ASN A 78 -0.15 7.22 -0.95
N ASN A 79 0.90 6.86 -0.20
CA ASN A 79 1.28 5.46 0.02
C ASN A 79 0.51 4.78 1.15
N SER A 80 -0.40 5.48 1.83
CA SER A 80 -1.23 4.92 2.89
C SER A 80 -2.70 4.75 2.47
N TRP A 81 -3.27 3.62 2.90
CA TRP A 81 -4.71 3.40 2.92
C TRP A 81 -5.14 3.00 4.35
N PRO A 82 -6.20 3.61 4.91
CA PRO A 82 -6.89 4.80 4.41
C PRO A 82 -5.93 5.99 4.28
N GLN A 83 -6.19 6.90 3.34
CA GLN A 83 -5.37 8.09 3.20
C GLN A 83 -5.36 8.88 4.51
N GLU A 84 -4.17 9.22 4.99
CA GLU A 84 -4.07 10.12 6.13
C GLU A 84 -4.73 11.46 5.77
N PRO A 85 -5.55 12.03 6.67
CA PRO A 85 -6.13 13.35 6.43
C PRO A 85 -4.98 14.34 6.25
N LYS A 86 -4.87 14.95 5.07
CA LYS A 86 -3.95 16.06 4.81
C LYS A 86 -4.38 17.22 5.71
N VAL A 87 -3.76 17.34 6.87
CA VAL A 87 -3.90 18.53 7.70
C VAL A 87 -3.28 19.66 6.90
N ASP A 88 -4.11 20.59 6.42
CA ASP A 88 -3.65 21.79 5.74
C ASP A 88 -2.86 22.60 6.77
N LYS A 89 -1.52 22.58 6.66
CA LYS A 89 -0.62 23.30 7.57
C LYS A 89 -0.93 24.79 7.66
N PHE A 90 -1.67 25.34 6.68
CA PHE A 90 -2.13 26.72 6.70
C PHE A 90 -3.26 26.97 7.72
N GLU A 91 -4.10 25.99 8.00
CA GLU A 91 -5.18 26.12 9.00
C GLU A 91 -4.65 26.05 10.43
N GLU A 92 -3.55 25.32 10.69
CA GLU A 92 -2.86 25.33 11.99
C GLU A 92 -2.21 26.68 12.32
N MET A 93 -1.82 27.48 11.30
CA MET A 93 -1.17 28.78 11.49
C MET A 93 -2.15 29.94 11.69
N LYS A 94 -3.46 29.71 11.61
CA LYS A 94 -4.50 30.75 11.82
C LYS A 94 -5.03 30.84 13.25
N GLN A 95 -4.51 30.03 14.18
CA GLN A 95 -4.82 30.14 15.62
C GLN A 95 -3.84 31.04 16.37
#